data_AF-A0A399LZX3-F1
#
_entry.id   AF-A0A399LZX3-F1
#
_cell.length_a   1.000
_cell.length_b   1.000
_cell.length_c   1.000
_cell.angle_alpha   90.00
_cell.angle_beta   90.00
_cell.angle_gamma   90.00
#
_symmetry.space_group_name_H-M   'P 1'
#
loop_
_entity.id
_entity.type
_entity.pdbx_description
1 polymer ?
#
loop_
_entity_poly.entity_id
_entity_poly.type
_entity_poly.pdbx_seq_one_letter_code
_entity_poly.pdbx_strand_id
1 'polypeptide(L)'
;MNAREANLIAKRYQARKQAFDDLHVLLLPFFRRTYLADSMKEISGCVSEARHANTLCGWLSDYGDFDELDALIGEIRRDGGRKRFTSLNDIPASLREHFDETDADFIEFANEMREECREGYDSLLEQQEMLDEQFEFARFDEVFAFNEDYLEVETIRLFNQVFDHLHTQWVAYEKLARSLVGMAHLIDEPDPDKGLTEALLFD
;
A
#
# COMPACT_ATOMS: atom_id res chain seq x y z
N MET A 1 -5.01 -16.61 9.86
CA MET A 1 -4.12 -16.56 8.69
C MET A 1 -2.86 -17.34 9.03
N ASN A 2 -2.53 -18.35 8.22
CA ASN A 2 -1.27 -19.09 8.39
C ASN A 2 -0.12 -18.46 7.57
N ALA A 3 1.12 -18.87 7.82
CA ALA A 3 2.31 -18.37 7.13
C ALA A 3 2.23 -18.50 5.59
N ARG A 4 1.60 -19.57 5.08
CA ARG A 4 1.43 -19.77 3.63
C ARG A 4 0.51 -18.72 3.02
N GLU A 5 -0.59 -18.40 3.68
CA GLU A 5 -1.53 -17.35 3.26
C GLU A 5 -0.87 -15.96 3.33
N ALA A 6 -0.16 -15.66 4.41
CA ALA A 6 0.58 -14.41 4.58
C ALA A 6 1.61 -14.22 3.45
N ASN A 7 2.37 -15.27 3.14
CA ASN A 7 3.33 -15.26 2.03
C ASN A 7 2.68 -15.08 0.66
N LEU A 8 1.47 -15.58 0.45
CA LEU A 8 0.74 -15.37 -0.80
C LEU A 8 0.32 -13.90 -0.95
N ILE A 9 -0.17 -13.28 0.12
CA ILE A 9 -0.50 -11.86 0.17
C ILE A 9 0.75 -11.02 -0.14
N ALA A 10 1.85 -11.27 0.56
CA ALA A 10 3.11 -10.57 0.36
C ALA A 10 3.64 -10.69 -1.08
N LYS A 11 3.57 -11.89 -1.68
CA LYS A 11 3.99 -12.11 -3.08
C LYS A 11 3.13 -11.34 -4.08
N ARG A 12 1.82 -11.27 -3.87
CA ARG A 12 0.91 -10.49 -4.74
C ARG A 12 1.15 -8.99 -4.60
N TYR A 13 1.34 -8.51 -3.38
CA TYR A 13 1.69 -7.12 -3.11
C TYR A 13 3.01 -6.75 -3.79
N GLN A 14 4.05 -7.57 -3.61
CA GLN A 14 5.35 -7.35 -4.23
C GLN A 14 5.29 -7.35 -5.76
N ALA A 15 4.50 -8.23 -6.37
CA ALA A 15 4.30 -8.24 -7.81
C ALA A 15 3.63 -6.95 -8.33
N ARG A 16 2.62 -6.44 -7.61
CA ARG A 16 2.01 -5.15 -7.95
C ARG A 16 2.97 -3.98 -7.74
N LYS A 17 3.74 -3.99 -6.65
CA LYS A 17 4.76 -2.97 -6.38
C LYS A 17 5.81 -2.91 -7.49
N GLN A 18 6.26 -4.08 -7.98
CA GLN A 18 7.18 -4.13 -9.12
C GLN A 18 6.55 -3.53 -10.38
N ALA A 19 5.30 -3.87 -10.69
CA ALA A 19 4.61 -3.28 -11.86
C ALA A 19 4.46 -1.76 -11.74
N PHE A 20 4.20 -1.25 -10.53
CA PHE A 20 4.17 0.18 -10.24
C PHE A 20 5.54 0.82 -10.46
N ASP A 21 6.62 0.21 -9.96
CA ASP A 21 7.99 0.72 -10.10
C ASP A 21 8.46 0.74 -11.55
N ASP A 22 8.16 -0.32 -12.30
CA ASP A 22 8.48 -0.41 -13.73
C ASP A 22 7.78 0.72 -14.51
N LEU A 23 6.50 0.97 -14.20
CA LEU A 23 5.71 2.02 -14.83
C LEU A 23 6.14 3.42 -14.39
N HIS A 24 6.51 3.58 -13.11
CA HIS A 24 7.07 4.82 -12.57
C HIS A 24 8.33 5.22 -13.34
N VAL A 25 9.28 4.29 -13.48
CA VAL A 25 10.54 4.50 -14.20
C VAL A 25 10.29 4.77 -15.69
N LEU A 26 9.29 4.12 -16.29
CA LEU A 26 8.92 4.33 -17.68
C LEU A 26 8.36 5.76 -17.92
N LEU A 27 7.46 6.23 -17.04
CA LEU A 27 6.73 7.49 -17.23
C LEU A 27 7.53 8.73 -16.80
N LEU A 28 8.34 8.63 -15.74
CA LEU A 28 9.03 9.78 -15.15
C LEU A 28 9.86 10.62 -16.17
N PRO A 29 10.57 10.02 -17.14
CA PRO A 29 11.29 10.79 -18.16
C PRO A 29 10.38 11.64 -19.06
N PHE A 30 9.16 11.17 -19.35
CA PHE A 30 8.21 11.89 -20.21
C PHE A 30 7.63 13.13 -19.52
N PHE A 31 7.42 13.06 -18.21
CA PHE A 31 6.87 14.16 -17.42
C PHE A 31 7.92 15.08 -16.81
N ARG A 32 9.20 14.83 -17.11
CA ARG A 32 10.31 15.61 -16.54
C ARG A 32 10.08 17.12 -16.74
N ARG A 33 10.22 17.88 -15.65
CA ARG A 33 9.98 19.34 -15.57
C ARG A 33 8.51 19.76 -15.74
N THR A 34 7.58 18.86 -15.47
CA THR A 34 6.16 19.18 -15.30
C THR A 34 5.77 18.90 -13.85
N TYR A 35 4.63 19.43 -13.41
CA TYR A 35 4.10 19.12 -12.08
C TYR A 35 3.74 17.65 -11.92
N LEU A 36 3.45 16.92 -13.03
CA LEU A 36 3.22 15.47 -12.99
C LEU A 36 4.45 14.72 -12.45
N ALA A 37 5.67 15.15 -12.79
CA ALA A 37 6.88 14.50 -12.26
C ALA A 37 7.06 14.75 -10.76
N ASP A 38 6.68 15.93 -10.26
CA ASP A 38 6.71 16.22 -8.83
C ASP A 38 5.66 15.38 -8.10
N SER A 39 4.42 15.33 -8.61
CA SER A 39 3.37 14.48 -8.03
C SER A 39 3.71 12.99 -8.12
N MET A 40 4.36 12.51 -9.19
CA MET A 40 4.83 11.11 -9.25
C MET A 40 5.76 10.78 -8.09
N LYS A 41 6.64 11.71 -7.70
CA LYS A 41 7.54 11.51 -6.56
C LYS A 41 6.76 11.40 -5.25
N GLU A 42 5.78 12.27 -5.03
CA GLU A 42 4.92 12.23 -3.83
C GLU A 42 4.05 10.96 -3.81
N ILE A 43 3.48 10.54 -4.95
CA ILE A 43 2.75 9.28 -5.12
C ILE A 43 3.64 8.08 -4.77
N SER A 44 4.89 8.06 -5.24
CA SER A 44 5.85 7.01 -4.88
C SER A 44 6.18 7.02 -3.38
N GLY A 45 6.20 8.19 -2.75
CA GLY A 45 6.32 8.33 -1.30
C GLY A 45 5.14 7.66 -0.59
N CYS A 46 3.91 7.97 -1.00
CA CYS A 46 2.69 7.39 -0.43
C CYS A 46 2.69 5.86 -0.51
N VAL A 47 3.08 5.30 -1.67
CA VAL A 47 3.19 3.85 -1.86
C VAL A 47 4.27 3.22 -0.95
N SER A 48 5.38 3.94 -0.71
CA SER A 48 6.45 3.47 0.17
C SER A 48 6.01 3.44 1.64
N GLU A 49 5.37 4.52 2.10
CA GLU A 49 4.85 4.62 3.47
C GLU A 49 3.73 3.60 3.70
N ALA A 50 2.83 3.42 2.74
CA ALA A 50 1.78 2.40 2.85
C ALA A 50 2.33 0.97 2.92
N ARG A 51 3.46 0.68 2.27
CA ARG A 51 4.14 -0.61 2.43
C ARG A 51 4.61 -0.79 3.88
N HIS A 52 5.23 0.23 4.45
CA HIS A 52 5.68 0.19 5.85
C HIS A 52 4.51 0.02 6.81
N ALA A 53 3.44 0.79 6.62
CA ALA A 53 2.21 0.67 7.39
C ALA A 53 1.60 -0.74 7.32
N ASN A 54 1.59 -1.37 6.14
CA ASN A 54 1.16 -2.76 6.00
C ASN A 54 2.07 -3.77 6.73
N THR A 55 3.35 -3.48 6.94
CA THR A 55 4.20 -4.28 7.84
C THR A 55 3.76 -4.09 9.29
N LEU A 56 3.52 -2.86 9.74
CA LEU A 56 3.05 -2.58 11.10
C LEU A 56 1.70 -3.25 11.40
N CYS A 57 0.82 -3.38 10.40
CA CYS A 57 -0.42 -4.14 10.51
C CYS A 57 -0.24 -5.68 10.43
N GLY A 58 0.99 -6.15 10.23
CA GLY A 58 1.34 -7.57 10.12
C GLY A 58 0.85 -8.25 8.84
N TRP A 59 0.56 -7.49 7.79
CA TRP A 59 0.16 -8.04 6.47
C TRP A 59 1.35 -8.30 5.57
N LEU A 60 2.45 -7.57 5.76
CA LEU A 60 3.72 -7.74 5.08
C LEU A 60 4.83 -8.06 6.10
N SER A 61 5.85 -8.77 5.64
CA SER A 61 7.04 -9.07 6.45
C SER A 61 8.14 -8.07 6.12
N ASP A 62 8.87 -7.65 7.14
CA ASP A 62 10.11 -6.88 6.98
C ASP A 62 11.27 -7.75 6.49
N TYR A 63 11.23 -9.06 6.77
CA TYR A 63 12.37 -9.98 6.62
C TYR A 63 12.01 -11.20 5.77
N GLY A 64 11.63 -10.96 4.51
CA GLY A 64 11.44 -12.03 3.53
C GLY A 64 10.11 -12.77 3.66
N ASP A 65 10.14 -14.10 3.60
CA ASP A 65 8.93 -14.92 3.69
C ASP A 65 8.55 -15.09 5.18
N PHE A 66 7.27 -14.95 5.51
CA PHE A 66 6.71 -15.21 6.84
C PHE A 66 7.00 -16.63 7.30
N ASP A 67 7.49 -16.77 8.51
CA ASP A 67 7.44 -18.03 9.25
C ASP A 67 6.17 -18.14 10.13
N GLU A 68 6.09 -19.20 10.94
CA GLU A 68 4.93 -19.43 11.82
C GLU A 68 4.84 -18.40 12.95
N LEU A 69 5.96 -17.90 13.44
CA LEU A 69 6.02 -16.87 14.47
C LEU A 69 5.57 -15.52 13.91
N ASP A 70 6.07 -15.13 12.74
CA ASP A 70 5.66 -13.89 12.06
C ASP A 70 4.16 -13.87 11.80
N ALA A 71 3.60 -15.00 11.35
CA ALA A 71 2.17 -15.13 11.11
C ALA A 71 1.37 -14.95 12.40
N LEU A 72 1.82 -15.55 13.51
CA LEU A 72 1.20 -15.41 14.83
C LEU A 72 1.28 -13.96 15.33
N ILE A 73 2.44 -13.31 15.24
CA ILE A 73 2.62 -11.90 15.62
C ILE A 73 1.68 -11.02 14.80
N GLY A 74 1.54 -11.27 13.50
CA GLY A 74 0.56 -10.59 12.67
C GLY A 74 -0.87 -10.78 13.17
N GLU A 75 -1.24 -11.97 13.64
CA GLU A 75 -2.56 -12.17 14.25
C GLU A 75 -2.73 -11.42 15.58
N ILE A 76 -1.68 -11.33 16.39
CA ILE A 76 -1.69 -10.55 17.65
C ILE A 76 -1.89 -9.06 17.36
N ARG A 77 -1.14 -8.50 16.39
CA ARG A 77 -1.27 -7.12 15.90
C ARG A 77 -2.72 -6.77 15.58
N ARG A 78 -3.40 -7.66 14.87
CA ARG A 78 -4.79 -7.47 14.41
C ARG A 78 -5.87 -7.85 15.43
N ASP A 79 -5.50 -8.30 16.63
CA ASP A 79 -6.45 -8.57 17.73
C ASP A 79 -6.75 -7.28 18.52
N GLY A 80 -7.22 -6.23 17.84
CA GLY A 80 -7.50 -4.90 18.41
C GLY A 80 -8.45 -4.95 19.60
N GLY A 81 -9.54 -5.71 19.47
CA GLY A 81 -10.51 -5.97 20.54
C GLY A 81 -10.04 -6.86 21.70
N ARG A 82 -8.78 -7.34 21.69
CA ARG A 82 -8.16 -8.14 22.78
C ARG A 82 -8.94 -9.40 23.16
N LYS A 83 -9.49 -10.10 22.17
CA LYS A 83 -10.39 -11.25 22.41
C LYS A 83 -9.66 -12.58 22.37
N ARG A 84 -8.56 -12.68 21.63
CA ARG A 84 -7.89 -13.95 21.33
C ARG A 84 -6.59 -14.16 22.08
N PHE A 85 -5.80 -13.11 22.27
CA PHE A 85 -4.45 -13.22 22.81
C PHE A 85 -4.38 -12.46 24.14
N THR A 86 -4.93 -13.08 25.18
CA THR A 86 -5.09 -12.48 26.51
C THR A 86 -4.06 -12.98 27.52
N SER A 87 -3.40 -14.10 27.24
CA SER A 87 -2.35 -14.71 28.06
C SER A 87 -1.44 -15.60 27.21
N LEU A 88 -0.30 -16.05 27.77
CA LEU A 88 0.60 -17.00 27.12
C LEU A 88 -0.06 -18.36 26.85
N ASN A 89 -1.14 -18.68 27.57
CA ASN A 89 -1.87 -19.93 27.33
C ASN A 89 -2.59 -19.95 25.98
N ASP A 90 -2.87 -18.79 25.41
CA ASP A 90 -3.49 -18.64 24.09
C ASP A 90 -2.49 -18.89 22.95
N ILE A 91 -1.19 -18.90 23.26
CA ILE A 91 -0.11 -19.12 22.30
C ILE A 91 0.12 -20.63 22.10
N PRO A 92 0.28 -21.09 20.85
CA PRO A 92 0.65 -22.47 20.56
C PRO A 92 1.92 -22.88 21.32
N ALA A 93 1.91 -24.05 21.97
CA ALA A 93 3.00 -24.49 22.83
C ALA A 93 4.38 -24.52 22.14
N SER A 94 4.41 -24.80 20.84
CA SER A 94 5.63 -24.80 20.02
C SER A 94 6.24 -23.42 19.82
N LEU A 95 5.49 -22.34 20.03
CA LEU A 95 5.93 -20.96 19.81
C LEU A 95 6.08 -20.17 21.12
N ARG A 96 5.66 -20.73 22.26
CA ARG A 96 5.72 -20.06 23.57
C ARG A 96 7.14 -19.67 23.99
N GLU A 97 8.15 -20.44 23.57
CA GLU A 97 9.55 -20.15 23.89
C GLU A 97 10.08 -18.83 23.32
N HIS A 98 9.37 -18.24 22.35
CA HIS A 98 9.70 -16.94 21.77
C HIS A 98 9.14 -15.75 22.54
N PHE A 99 8.33 -16.00 23.57
CA PHE A 99 7.76 -14.96 24.42
C PHE A 99 8.34 -15.07 25.83
N ASP A 100 8.30 -13.95 26.55
CA ASP A 100 8.74 -13.91 27.95
C ASP A 100 7.92 -14.86 28.84
N GLU A 101 8.49 -15.24 29.97
CA GLU A 101 7.95 -16.32 30.82
C GLU A 101 6.67 -15.94 31.57
N THR A 102 6.31 -14.66 31.63
CA THR A 102 5.15 -14.19 32.40
C THR A 102 4.03 -13.67 31.51
N ASP A 103 2.79 -13.89 31.95
CA ASP A 103 1.61 -13.34 31.28
C ASP A 103 1.64 -11.79 31.25
N ALA A 104 2.28 -11.14 32.24
CA ALA A 104 2.37 -9.69 32.28
C ALA A 104 3.22 -9.16 31.13
N ASP A 105 4.39 -9.76 30.91
CA ASP A 105 5.32 -9.38 29.83
C ASP A 105 4.67 -9.65 28.45
N PHE A 106 4.00 -10.80 28.32
CA PHE A 106 3.26 -11.11 27.09
C PHE A 106 2.13 -10.11 26.81
N ILE A 107 1.39 -9.68 27.83
CA ILE A 107 0.32 -8.69 27.67
C ILE A 107 0.91 -7.33 27.26
N GLU A 108 2.05 -6.93 27.81
CA GLU A 108 2.76 -5.71 27.42
C GLU A 108 3.17 -5.77 25.94
N PHE A 109 3.86 -6.83 25.54
CA PHE A 109 4.21 -7.10 24.14
C PHE A 109 2.98 -7.05 23.22
N ALA A 110 1.91 -7.79 23.56
CA ALA A 110 0.71 -7.84 22.73
C ALA A 110 0.02 -6.48 22.61
N ASN A 111 0.12 -5.62 23.63
CA ASN A 111 -0.41 -4.26 23.55
C ASN A 111 0.42 -3.35 22.68
N GLU A 112 1.75 -3.44 22.74
CA GLU A 112 2.66 -2.70 21.84
C GLU A 112 2.38 -3.07 20.38
N MET A 113 2.28 -4.36 20.07
CA MET A 113 1.96 -4.84 18.72
C MET A 113 0.60 -4.34 18.20
N ARG A 114 -0.41 -4.27 19.07
CA ARG A 114 -1.73 -3.73 18.70
C ARG A 114 -1.68 -2.22 18.45
N GLU A 115 -0.92 -1.47 19.24
CA GLU A 115 -0.77 -0.03 19.03
C GLU A 115 -0.04 0.26 17.72
N GLU A 116 1.06 -0.46 17.42
CA GLU A 116 1.74 -0.35 16.13
C GLU A 116 0.78 -0.67 14.96
N CYS A 117 -0.07 -1.70 15.11
CA CYS A 117 -1.07 -2.03 14.09
C CYS A 117 -2.06 -0.90 13.86
N ARG A 118 -2.48 -0.23 14.93
CA ARG A 118 -3.39 0.92 14.88
C ARG A 118 -2.72 2.11 14.19
N GLU A 119 -1.49 2.45 14.57
CA GLU A 119 -0.68 3.48 13.91
C GLU A 119 -0.50 3.17 12.40
N GLY A 120 -0.32 1.89 12.06
CA GLY A 120 -0.28 1.43 10.67
C GLY A 120 -1.59 1.70 9.92
N TYR A 121 -2.75 1.42 10.52
CA TYR A 121 -4.04 1.73 9.88
C TYR A 121 -4.28 3.24 9.72
N ASP A 122 -3.92 4.04 10.74
CA ASP A 122 -3.99 5.50 10.65
C ASP A 122 -3.09 6.03 9.51
N SER A 123 -1.87 5.51 9.41
CA SER A 123 -0.93 5.87 8.34
C SER A 123 -1.45 5.48 6.95
N LEU A 124 -2.09 4.31 6.80
CA LEU A 124 -2.72 3.91 5.53
C LEU A 124 -3.81 4.89 5.09
N LEU A 125 -4.65 5.36 6.01
CA LEU A 125 -5.68 6.35 5.71
C LEU A 125 -5.06 7.68 5.25
N GLU A 126 -4.04 8.16 5.95
CA GLU A 126 -3.30 9.36 5.55
C GLU A 126 -2.71 9.23 4.15
N GLN A 127 -2.07 8.08 3.84
CA GLN A 127 -1.49 7.87 2.51
C GLN A 127 -2.56 7.81 1.41
N GLN A 128 -3.75 7.29 1.70
CA GLN A 128 -4.86 7.29 0.75
C GLN A 128 -5.37 8.70 0.48
N GLU A 129 -5.50 9.55 1.51
CA GLU A 129 -5.90 10.96 1.36
C GLU A 129 -4.85 11.76 0.59
N MET A 130 -3.57 11.65 0.96
CA MET A 130 -2.48 12.31 0.25
C MET A 130 -2.43 11.88 -1.23
N LEU A 131 -2.65 10.59 -1.50
CA LEU A 131 -2.68 10.08 -2.87
C LEU A 131 -3.83 10.68 -3.69
N ASP A 132 -5.03 10.79 -3.10
CA ASP A 132 -6.18 11.43 -3.73
C ASP A 132 -5.86 12.88 -4.10
N GLU A 133 -5.31 13.65 -3.16
CA GLU A 133 -4.89 15.04 -3.40
C GLU A 133 -3.87 15.15 -4.54
N GLN A 134 -2.91 14.22 -4.62
CA GLN A 134 -1.93 14.22 -5.71
C GLN A 134 -2.57 13.98 -7.06
N PHE A 135 -3.55 13.08 -7.18
CA PHE A 135 -4.24 12.85 -8.46
C PHE A 135 -5.22 13.97 -8.82
N GLU A 136 -5.81 14.64 -7.84
CA GLU A 136 -6.62 15.84 -8.06
C GLU A 136 -5.76 17.03 -8.55
N PHE A 137 -4.55 17.18 -8.03
CA PHE A 137 -3.60 18.20 -8.47
C PHE A 137 -2.96 17.85 -9.83
N ALA A 138 -2.55 16.59 -10.02
CA ALA A 138 -1.79 16.12 -11.16
C ALA A 138 -2.68 15.71 -12.34
N ARG A 139 -3.54 16.62 -12.80
CA ARG A 139 -4.48 16.33 -13.90
C ARG A 139 -3.73 16.21 -15.21
N PHE A 140 -3.72 15.00 -15.76
CA PHE A 140 -2.97 14.66 -16.97
C PHE A 140 -3.35 15.53 -18.16
N ASP A 141 -4.65 15.79 -18.35
CA ASP A 141 -5.19 16.59 -19.46
C ASP A 141 -4.69 18.04 -19.46
N GLU A 142 -4.36 18.58 -18.29
CA GLU A 142 -3.92 19.98 -18.16
C GLU A 142 -2.45 20.18 -18.58
N VAL A 143 -1.60 19.14 -18.53
CA VAL A 143 -0.19 19.24 -18.95
C VAL A 143 -0.04 19.40 -20.45
N PHE A 144 -0.95 18.81 -21.22
CA PHE A 144 -0.79 18.63 -22.65
C PHE A 144 -1.79 19.46 -23.46
N ALA A 145 -2.40 20.49 -22.87
CA ALA A 145 -3.16 21.47 -23.62
C ALA A 145 -2.20 22.28 -24.53
N PHE A 146 -2.18 21.97 -25.83
CA PHE A 146 -1.42 22.73 -26.83
C PHE A 146 -2.35 23.42 -27.83
N ASN A 147 -1.89 24.54 -28.39
CA ASN A 147 -2.64 25.24 -29.43
C ASN A 147 -2.46 24.51 -30.78
N GLU A 148 -3.54 23.89 -31.27
CA GLU A 148 -3.58 23.15 -32.53
C GLU A 148 -3.57 24.03 -33.79
N ASP A 149 -3.86 25.33 -33.66
CA ASP A 149 -4.14 26.26 -34.78
C ASP A 149 -2.98 26.40 -35.78
N TYR A 150 -1.77 26.00 -35.39
CA TYR A 150 -0.53 26.18 -36.17
C TYR A 150 0.11 24.85 -36.60
N LEU A 151 -0.53 23.71 -36.33
CA LEU A 151 0.04 22.39 -36.61
C LEU A 151 -0.62 21.75 -37.83
N GLU A 152 0.19 21.06 -38.63
CA GLU A 152 -0.33 20.24 -39.73
C GLU A 152 -1.18 19.07 -39.18
N VAL A 153 -2.21 18.68 -39.93
CA VAL A 153 -3.16 17.61 -39.54
C VAL A 153 -2.45 16.32 -39.14
N GLU A 154 -1.41 15.93 -39.88
CA GLU A 154 -0.65 14.71 -39.60
C GLU A 154 0.18 14.82 -38.30
N THR A 155 0.68 16.02 -38.01
CA THR A 155 1.39 16.31 -36.76
C THR A 155 0.45 16.21 -35.58
N ILE A 156 -0.76 16.80 -35.66
CA ILE A 156 -1.80 16.68 -34.64
C ILE A 156 -2.16 15.20 -34.41
N ARG A 157 -2.33 14.42 -35.48
CA ARG A 157 -2.63 12.98 -35.40
C ARG A 157 -1.56 12.20 -34.61
N LEU A 158 -0.29 12.43 -34.90
CA LEU A 158 0.82 11.76 -34.21
C LEU A 158 0.93 12.19 -32.74
N PHE A 159 0.74 13.48 -32.45
CA PHE A 159 0.71 13.99 -31.07
C PHE A 159 -0.41 13.34 -30.26
N ASN A 160 -1.62 13.26 -30.82
CA ASN A 160 -2.76 12.64 -30.14
C ASN A 160 -2.51 11.14 -29.86
N GLN A 161 -1.88 10.41 -30.79
CA GLN A 161 -1.54 9.00 -30.55
C GLN A 161 -0.55 8.81 -29.39
N VAL A 162 0.46 9.68 -29.28
CA VAL A 162 1.42 9.64 -28.18
C VAL A 162 0.73 10.02 -26.87
N PHE A 163 -0.13 11.04 -26.90
CA PHE A 163 -0.89 11.50 -25.75
C PHE A 163 -1.84 10.43 -25.23
N ASP A 164 -2.65 9.82 -26.10
CA ASP A 164 -3.57 8.72 -25.74
C ASP A 164 -2.83 7.55 -25.11
N HIS A 165 -1.64 7.23 -25.65
CA HIS A 165 -0.80 6.18 -25.08
C HIS A 165 -0.30 6.56 -23.67
N LEU A 166 0.24 7.76 -23.49
CA LEU A 166 0.71 8.24 -22.18
C LEU A 166 -0.42 8.35 -21.18
N HIS A 167 -1.62 8.77 -21.60
CA HIS A 167 -2.81 8.83 -20.76
C HIS A 167 -3.20 7.44 -20.27
N THR A 168 -3.20 6.45 -21.17
CA THR A 168 -3.49 5.05 -20.82
C THR A 168 -2.49 4.52 -19.77
N GLN A 169 -1.21 4.85 -19.93
CA GLN A 169 -0.18 4.49 -18.94
C GLN A 169 -0.37 5.24 -17.62
N TRP A 170 -0.74 6.52 -17.64
CA TRP A 170 -1.04 7.29 -16.44
C TRP A 170 -2.21 6.72 -15.64
N VAL A 171 -3.31 6.35 -16.31
CA VAL A 171 -4.47 5.69 -15.68
C VAL A 171 -4.07 4.35 -15.06
N ALA A 172 -3.21 3.57 -15.73
CA ALA A 172 -2.69 2.32 -15.18
C ALA A 172 -1.80 2.57 -13.95
N TYR A 173 -0.99 3.63 -13.97
CA TYR A 173 -0.15 4.06 -12.86
C TYR A 173 -0.98 4.46 -11.64
N GLU A 174 -2.02 5.25 -11.85
CA GLU A 174 -2.98 5.62 -10.81
C GLU A 174 -3.63 4.40 -10.17
N LYS A 175 -4.14 3.48 -10.99
CA LYS A 175 -4.79 2.26 -10.49
C LYS A 175 -3.84 1.40 -9.64
N LEU A 176 -2.58 1.27 -10.05
CA LEU A 176 -1.57 0.54 -9.29
C LEU A 176 -1.28 1.25 -7.96
N ALA A 177 -1.07 2.57 -7.97
CA ALA A 177 -0.83 3.35 -6.76
C ALA A 177 -1.96 3.19 -5.74
N ARG A 178 -3.22 3.35 -6.19
CA ARG A 178 -4.42 3.19 -5.36
C ARG A 178 -4.50 1.80 -4.71
N SER A 179 -4.20 0.75 -5.47
CA SER A 179 -4.19 -0.61 -4.92
C SER A 179 -3.11 -0.82 -3.84
N LEU A 180 -1.97 -0.13 -3.95
CA LEU A 180 -0.82 -0.31 -3.07
C LEU A 180 -0.91 0.49 -1.76
N VAL A 181 -1.72 1.56 -1.72
CA VAL A 181 -2.01 2.33 -0.49
C VAL A 181 -3.17 1.75 0.34
N GLY A 182 -3.83 0.71 -0.18
CA GLY A 182 -4.82 -0.06 0.57
C GLY A 182 -4.19 -1.11 1.48
N MET A 183 -5.04 -1.86 2.18
CA MET A 183 -4.61 -3.03 2.94
C MET A 183 -4.12 -4.14 2.00
N ALA A 184 -2.95 -4.71 2.30
CA ALA A 184 -2.28 -5.67 1.42
C ALA A 184 -3.10 -6.95 1.20
N HIS A 185 -3.94 -7.37 2.14
CA HIS A 185 -4.80 -8.55 1.94
C HIS A 185 -5.95 -8.30 0.94
N LEU A 186 -6.29 -7.04 0.67
CA LEU A 186 -7.27 -6.59 -0.32
C LEU A 186 -6.61 -6.11 -1.62
N ILE A 187 -5.34 -6.44 -1.84
CA ILE A 187 -4.56 -5.95 -2.99
C ILE A 187 -5.21 -6.26 -4.35
N ASP A 188 -6.04 -7.30 -4.41
CA ASP A 188 -6.80 -7.69 -5.60
C ASP A 188 -8.11 -6.92 -5.81
N GLU A 189 -8.53 -6.12 -4.82
CA GLU A 189 -9.71 -5.29 -4.92
C GLU A 189 -9.40 -4.03 -5.74
N PRO A 190 -10.21 -3.74 -6.76
CA PRO A 190 -9.95 -2.63 -7.68
C PRO A 190 -10.18 -1.25 -7.06
N ASP A 191 -10.86 -1.18 -5.91
CA ASP A 191 -11.18 0.03 -5.17
C ASP A 191 -11.19 -0.31 -3.67
N PRO A 192 -10.03 -0.23 -2.97
CA PRO A 192 -9.96 -0.55 -1.56
C PRO A 192 -10.81 0.43 -0.76
N ASP A 193 -11.93 -0.06 -0.22
CA ASP A 193 -12.88 0.74 0.55
C ASP A 193 -12.20 1.29 1.82
N LYS A 194 -12.10 2.63 1.91
CA LYS A 194 -11.58 3.33 3.10
C LYS A 194 -12.34 2.90 4.36
N GLY A 195 -13.64 2.63 4.25
CA GLY A 195 -14.50 2.17 5.34
C GLY A 195 -14.09 0.82 5.92
N LEU A 196 -13.42 -0.05 5.15
CA LEU A 196 -12.87 -1.31 5.67
C LEU A 196 -11.62 -1.08 6.54
N THR A 197 -10.81 -0.08 6.20
CA THR A 197 -9.64 0.30 7.01
C THR A 197 -10.10 1.01 8.29
N GLU A 198 -11.09 1.91 8.17
CA GLU A 198 -11.72 2.57 9.31
C GLU A 198 -12.38 1.58 10.27
N ALA A 199 -13.11 0.57 9.76
CA ALA A 199 -13.75 -0.44 10.60
C ALA A 199 -12.75 -1.17 11.51
N LEU A 200 -11.53 -1.43 11.03
CA LEU A 200 -10.49 -2.12 11.79
C LEU A 200 -9.83 -1.24 12.87
N LEU A 201 -9.97 0.08 12.81
CA LEU A 201 -9.54 0.99 13.88
C LEU A 201 -10.48 0.97 15.10
N PHE A 202 -11.73 0.54 14.91
CA PHE A 202 -12.79 0.61 15.94
C PHE A 202 -13.28 -0.75 16.46
N ASP A 203 -12.74 -1.87 15.95
CA ASP A 203 -13.11 -3.27 16.32
C ASP A 203 -12.16 -3.93 17.35
#